data_AF-A0A951C0T0-F1
#
_entry.id   AF-A0A951C0T0-F1
#
_cell.length_a   1.000
_cell.length_b   1.000
_cell.length_c   1.000
_cell.angle_alpha   90.00
_cell.angle_beta   90.00
_cell.angle_gamma   90.00
#
_symmetry.space_group_name_H-M   'P 1'
#
loop_
_entity.id
_entity.type
_entity.pdbx_description
1 polymer ?
#
loop_
_entity_poly.entity_id
_entity_poly.type
_entity_poly.pdbx_seq_one_letter_code
_entity_poly.pdbx_strand_id
1 'polypeptide(L)'
;MTTAPANSDKGKVVLSLDGVSVLGSGTVNANGSFTENVTIPAGVAPGNHKIRAMNGTATAEAAITVTAANVTSSKASMMMVGILTGEAGCPNHPIISTETGSGFRLYGTGFASGVVAVHLDTPTGLLLGTASTQADGSFCQQMNGVPNSQAGKHILLAIENNAVRAQIPVSFVSPSVIH
;
A
#
# COMPACT_ATOMS: atom_id res chain seq x y z
N MET A 1 -3.66 53.90 29.63
CA MET A 1 -3.15 52.81 28.77
C MET A 1 -3.90 51.55 29.17
N THR A 2 -4.94 51.17 28.42
CA THR A 2 -5.75 49.98 28.72
C THR A 2 -5.31 48.87 27.77
N THR A 3 -4.53 47.92 28.26
CA THR A 3 -4.26 46.69 27.51
C THR A 3 -5.54 45.86 27.49
N ALA A 4 -6.14 45.71 26.31
CA ALA A 4 -7.22 44.76 26.12
C ALA A 4 -6.71 43.35 26.46
N PRO A 5 -7.53 42.49 27.12
CA PRO A 5 -7.16 41.10 27.35
C PRO A 5 -6.89 40.40 26.01
N ALA A 6 -5.83 39.60 25.96
CA ALA A 6 -5.53 38.78 24.79
C ALA A 6 -6.72 37.84 24.52
N ASN A 7 -7.40 38.04 23.40
CA ASN A 7 -8.44 37.12 22.94
C ASN A 7 -7.73 35.95 22.26
N SER A 8 -7.71 34.80 22.92
CA SER A 8 -7.10 33.55 22.45
C SER A 8 -7.67 33.04 21.13
N ASP A 9 -8.82 33.56 20.67
CA ASP A 9 -9.46 33.19 19.41
C ASP A 9 -9.27 34.22 18.28
N LYS A 10 -8.70 35.40 18.56
CA LYS A 10 -8.40 36.38 17.50
C LYS A 10 -7.21 35.88 16.69
N GLY A 11 -7.50 35.43 15.47
CA GLY A 11 -6.47 34.94 14.57
C GLY A 11 -6.41 33.43 14.45
N LYS A 12 -7.33 32.67 15.04
CA LYS A 12 -7.34 31.21 14.85
C LYS A 12 -7.60 30.87 13.38
N VAL A 13 -6.70 30.10 12.79
CA VAL A 13 -6.82 29.54 11.44
C VAL A 13 -7.07 28.06 11.55
N VAL A 14 -8.14 27.55 10.93
CA VAL A 14 -8.40 26.12 10.80
C VAL A 14 -7.93 25.65 9.43
N LEU A 15 -7.13 24.59 9.41
CA LEU A 15 -6.60 23.97 8.19
C LEU A 15 -7.40 22.71 7.90
N SER A 16 -7.83 22.55 6.64
CA SER A 16 -8.59 21.39 6.18
C SER A 16 -8.13 20.90 4.81
N LEU A 17 -8.20 19.61 4.58
CA LEU A 17 -7.99 18.98 3.28
C LEU A 17 -9.34 18.82 2.58
N ASP A 18 -9.40 19.30 1.34
CA ASP A 18 -10.59 19.34 0.47
C ASP A 18 -11.82 19.97 1.13
N GLY A 19 -11.57 20.77 2.16
CA GLY A 19 -12.61 21.44 2.94
C GLY A 19 -13.42 20.55 3.88
N VAL A 20 -13.03 19.29 4.08
CA VAL A 20 -13.76 18.32 4.91
C VAL A 20 -12.91 17.82 6.06
N SER A 21 -11.68 17.37 5.78
CA SER A 21 -10.83 16.74 6.80
C SER A 21 -9.97 17.77 7.51
N VAL A 22 -10.19 17.98 8.80
CA VAL A 22 -9.40 18.93 9.60
C VAL A 22 -7.97 18.40 9.76
N LEU A 23 -6.99 19.20 9.34
CA LEU A 23 -5.55 18.89 9.43
C LEU A 23 -4.92 19.46 10.70
N GLY A 24 -5.52 20.52 11.25
CA GLY A 24 -5.01 21.21 12.44
C GLY A 24 -5.50 22.66 12.50
N SER A 25 -4.91 23.43 13.40
CA SER A 25 -5.16 24.86 13.51
C SER A 25 -3.91 25.62 13.93
N GLY A 26 -3.78 26.85 13.43
CA GLY A 26 -2.72 27.79 13.82
C GLY A 26 -3.27 29.12 14.28
N THR A 27 -2.36 30.06 14.59
CA THR A 27 -2.72 31.42 14.98
C THR A 27 -2.02 32.44 14.09
N VAL A 28 -2.78 33.41 13.59
CA VAL A 28 -2.25 34.56 12.83
C VAL A 28 -1.45 35.46 13.77
N ASN A 29 -0.23 35.79 13.36
CA ASN A 29 0.64 36.70 14.08
C ASN A 29 0.19 38.18 13.91
N ALA A 30 0.88 39.10 14.58
CA ALA A 30 0.55 40.53 14.51
C ALA A 30 0.67 41.15 13.11
N ASN A 31 1.35 40.49 12.15
CA ASN A 31 1.52 40.97 10.78
C ASN A 31 0.53 40.36 9.77
N GLY A 32 -0.40 39.51 10.24
CA GLY A 32 -1.39 38.87 9.37
C GLY A 32 -0.95 37.54 8.75
N SER A 33 0.22 37.02 9.10
CA SER A 33 0.74 35.74 8.58
C SER A 33 0.62 34.61 9.59
N PHE A 34 0.66 33.36 9.12
CA PHE A 34 0.78 32.17 9.96
C PHE A 34 1.59 31.10 9.22
N THR A 35 2.21 30.19 9.98
CA THR A 35 2.95 29.04 9.43
C THR A 35 2.64 27.84 10.32
N GLU A 36 2.23 26.73 9.71
CA GLU A 36 1.89 25.50 10.44
C GLU A 36 2.41 24.27 9.70
N ASN A 37 2.86 23.28 10.48
CA ASN A 37 3.15 21.96 9.95
C ASN A 37 1.87 21.12 9.99
N VAL A 38 1.48 20.58 8.85
CA VAL A 38 0.31 19.68 8.73
C VAL A 38 0.74 18.32 8.22
N THR A 39 0.09 17.27 8.71
CA THR A 39 0.29 15.90 8.23
C THR A 39 -0.92 15.50 7.40
N ILE A 40 -0.69 14.99 6.20
CA ILE A 40 -1.77 14.40 5.37
C ILE A 40 -2.22 13.08 6.05
N PRO A 41 -3.51 12.91 6.37
CA PRO A 41 -4.01 11.70 7.00
C PRO A 41 -3.74 10.45 6.15
N ALA A 42 -3.56 9.30 6.82
CA ALA A 42 -3.54 8.01 6.13
C ALA A 42 -4.88 7.75 5.43
N GLY A 43 -4.84 7.13 4.25
CA GLY A 43 -6.04 6.81 3.46
C GLY A 43 -6.52 7.92 2.52
N VAL A 44 -5.85 9.08 2.48
CA VAL A 44 -6.06 10.07 1.42
C VAL A 44 -5.61 9.47 0.09
N ALA A 45 -6.51 9.47 -0.91
CA ALA A 45 -6.22 8.93 -2.23
C ALA A 45 -5.09 9.74 -2.90
N PRO A 46 -4.25 9.11 -3.73
CA PRO A 46 -3.31 9.86 -4.57
C PRO A 46 -4.07 10.75 -5.57
N GLY A 47 -3.59 11.98 -5.78
CA GLY A 47 -4.22 12.91 -6.71
C GLY A 47 -4.04 14.37 -6.35
N ASN A 48 -4.83 15.22 -7.02
CA ASN A 48 -4.85 16.66 -6.75
C ASN A 48 -5.82 16.94 -5.60
N HIS A 49 -5.32 17.63 -4.59
CA HIS A 49 -6.08 18.03 -3.40
C HIS A 49 -5.88 19.52 -3.11
N LYS A 50 -6.69 20.04 -2.20
CA LYS A 50 -6.58 21.43 -1.74
C LYS A 50 -6.47 21.50 -0.23
N ILE A 51 -5.47 22.22 0.26
CA ILE A 51 -5.43 22.66 1.64
C ILE A 51 -6.16 24.00 1.73
N ARG A 52 -7.19 24.06 2.57
CA ARG A 52 -7.97 25.27 2.85
C ARG A 52 -7.67 25.77 4.26
N ALA A 53 -7.28 27.03 4.36
CA ALA A 53 -7.14 27.77 5.60
C ALA A 53 -8.36 28.68 5.81
N MET A 54 -8.97 28.64 6.99
CA MET A 54 -10.14 29.43 7.34
C MET A 54 -9.93 30.20 8.65
N ASN A 55 -10.17 31.51 8.63
CA ASN A 55 -10.18 32.38 9.82
C ASN A 55 -11.45 33.23 9.78
N GLY A 56 -12.45 32.83 10.56
CA GLY A 56 -13.80 33.39 10.45
C GLY A 56 -14.38 33.19 9.04
N THR A 57 -14.66 34.29 8.35
CA THR A 57 -15.15 34.28 6.96
C THR A 57 -14.04 34.36 5.91
N ALA A 58 -12.80 34.58 6.30
CA ALA A 58 -11.67 34.66 5.37
C ALA A 58 -11.17 33.26 5.03
N THR A 59 -10.98 32.99 3.74
CA THR A 59 -10.55 31.69 3.21
C THR A 59 -9.41 31.82 2.24
N ALA A 60 -8.42 30.93 2.32
CA ALA A 60 -7.37 30.77 1.33
C ALA A 60 -7.18 29.29 0.98
N GLU A 61 -6.83 29.01 -0.28
CA GLU A 61 -6.61 27.65 -0.78
C GLU A 61 -5.23 27.52 -1.40
N ALA A 62 -4.58 26.39 -1.15
CA ALA A 62 -3.35 25.97 -1.81
C ALA A 62 -3.55 24.60 -2.45
N ALA A 63 -3.23 24.50 -3.74
CA ALA A 63 -3.25 23.22 -4.44
C ALA A 63 -2.02 22.40 -4.07
N ILE A 64 -2.22 21.12 -3.77
CA ILE A 64 -1.17 20.14 -3.55
C ILE A 64 -1.45 18.91 -4.41
N THR A 65 -0.39 18.18 -4.74
CA THR A 65 -0.53 16.83 -5.30
C THR A 65 -0.10 15.85 -4.21
N VAL A 66 -1.05 15.04 -3.73
CA VAL A 66 -0.75 13.92 -2.85
C VAL A 66 -0.26 12.79 -3.74
N THR A 67 1.02 12.44 -3.58
CA THR A 67 1.57 11.25 -4.20
C THR A 67 1.25 10.04 -3.32
N ALA A 68 1.09 8.87 -3.94
CA ALA A 68 1.00 7.64 -3.18
C ALA A 68 2.23 7.54 -2.25
N ALA A 69 2.00 7.14 -1.00
CA ALA A 69 3.09 6.90 -0.08
C ALA A 69 4.07 5.91 -0.74
N ASN A 70 5.30 6.36 -0.95
CA ASN A 70 6.38 5.48 -1.38
C ASN A 70 6.64 4.49 -0.24
N VAL A 71 6.02 3.31 -0.28
CA VAL A 71 6.41 2.17 0.56
C VAL A 71 7.74 1.57 0.11
N THR A 72 8.70 2.42 -0.30
CA THR A 72 10.01 2.03 -0.84
C THR A 72 11.04 1.73 0.26
N SER A 73 10.63 1.53 1.52
CA SER A 73 11.56 1.23 2.62
C SER A 73 11.16 0.09 3.55
N SER A 74 10.06 -0.61 3.28
CA SER A 74 9.95 -2.01 3.72
C SER A 74 10.13 -2.85 2.46
N LYS A 75 11.18 -3.69 2.39
CA LYS A 75 11.27 -4.67 1.30
C LYS A 75 10.00 -5.50 1.38
N ALA A 76 9.09 -5.30 0.43
CA ALA A 76 7.90 -6.10 0.35
C ALA A 76 8.32 -7.58 0.39
N SER A 77 7.59 -8.38 1.12
CA SER A 77 7.94 -9.78 1.37
C SER A 77 6.83 -10.66 0.86
N MET A 78 7.20 -11.84 0.37
CA MET A 78 6.26 -12.84 -0.08
C MET A 78 6.59 -14.18 0.53
N MET A 79 5.60 -15.04 0.62
CA MET A 79 5.72 -16.37 1.14
C MET A 79 4.69 -17.25 0.47
N MET A 80 5.13 -18.38 -0.07
CA MET A 80 4.21 -19.40 -0.55
C MET A 80 3.69 -20.19 0.65
N VAL A 81 2.38 -20.42 0.66
CA VAL A 81 1.65 -20.97 1.79
C VAL A 81 0.92 -22.24 1.36
N GLY A 82 1.16 -23.31 2.10
CA GLY A 82 0.40 -24.55 1.96
C GLY A 82 -1.00 -24.42 2.55
N ILE A 83 -1.97 -25.08 1.93
CA ILE A 83 -3.31 -25.26 2.50
C ILE A 83 -3.42 -26.72 2.92
N LEU A 84 -3.58 -27.00 4.22
CA LEU A 84 -3.94 -28.34 4.67
C LEU A 84 -5.45 -28.56 4.54
N THR A 85 -5.86 -29.83 4.49
CA THR A 85 -7.28 -30.18 4.35
C THR A 85 -8.08 -29.59 5.52
N GLY A 86 -9.11 -28.79 5.22
CA GLY A 86 -9.97 -28.14 6.21
C GLY A 86 -9.51 -26.73 6.62
N GLU A 87 -8.38 -26.23 6.12
CA GLU A 87 -7.92 -24.87 6.40
C GLU A 87 -8.55 -23.84 5.44
N ALA A 88 -8.94 -22.70 6.00
CA ALA A 88 -9.43 -21.53 5.26
C ALA A 88 -8.50 -20.33 5.49
N GLY A 89 -8.54 -19.36 4.58
CA GLY A 89 -7.72 -18.15 4.68
C GLY A 89 -6.25 -18.40 4.35
N CYS A 90 -5.35 -17.94 5.20
CA CYS A 90 -3.91 -17.84 4.94
C CYS A 90 -3.13 -18.47 6.08
N PRO A 91 -3.11 -19.81 6.14
CA PRO A 91 -2.43 -20.53 7.21
C PRO A 91 -0.96 -20.13 7.27
N ASN A 92 -0.34 -20.13 8.45
CA ASN A 92 1.10 -19.87 8.55
C ASN A 92 1.91 -21.14 8.26
N HIS A 93 1.75 -21.68 7.05
CA HIS A 93 2.37 -22.92 6.60
C HIS A 93 3.35 -22.64 5.45
N PRO A 94 4.58 -22.17 5.75
CA PRO A 94 5.58 -21.93 4.72
C PRO A 94 5.84 -23.17 3.89
N ILE A 95 5.75 -23.01 2.58
CA ILE A 95 6.26 -23.98 1.62
C ILE A 95 7.20 -23.28 0.66
N ILE A 96 8.21 -24.02 0.20
CA ILE A 96 9.15 -23.55 -0.84
C ILE A 96 9.03 -24.38 -2.12
N SER A 97 8.12 -25.36 -2.12
CA SER A 97 7.91 -26.27 -3.23
C SER A 97 6.44 -26.67 -3.36
N THR A 98 5.96 -26.84 -4.59
CA THR A 98 4.61 -27.36 -4.89
C THR A 98 4.61 -28.09 -6.23
N GLU A 99 3.59 -28.90 -6.50
CA GLU A 99 3.45 -29.61 -7.77
C GLU A 99 3.10 -28.66 -8.92
N THR A 100 3.63 -28.92 -10.12
CA THR A 100 3.16 -28.26 -11.34
C THR A 100 1.70 -28.64 -11.62
N GLY A 101 0.94 -27.74 -12.23
CA GLY A 101 -0.49 -27.89 -12.48
C GLY A 101 -1.38 -27.58 -11.26
N SER A 102 -0.82 -27.60 -10.05
CA SER A 102 -1.52 -27.28 -8.81
C SER A 102 -1.35 -25.81 -8.44
N GLY A 103 -2.47 -25.14 -8.15
CA GLY A 103 -2.43 -23.79 -7.58
C GLY A 103 -1.88 -23.77 -6.16
N PHE A 104 -1.40 -22.63 -5.72
CA PHE A 104 -0.84 -22.43 -4.37
C PHE A 104 -1.35 -21.10 -3.78
N ARG A 105 -1.32 -20.95 -2.46
CA ARG A 105 -1.54 -19.62 -1.86
C ARG A 105 -0.24 -18.86 -1.77
N LEU A 106 -0.32 -17.57 -2.03
CA LEU A 106 0.76 -16.64 -1.81
C LEU A 106 0.30 -15.57 -0.83
N TYR A 107 1.08 -15.40 0.23
CA TYR A 107 0.94 -14.30 1.17
C TYR A 107 1.99 -13.24 0.85
N GLY A 108 1.62 -11.96 0.96
CA GLY A 108 2.55 -10.85 0.80
C GLY A 108 2.27 -9.71 1.77
N THR A 109 3.30 -8.96 2.13
CA THR A 109 3.22 -7.80 3.03
C THR A 109 4.16 -6.68 2.60
N GLY A 110 3.86 -5.44 3.01
CA GLY A 110 4.70 -4.29 2.72
C GLY A 110 4.50 -3.73 1.30
N PHE A 111 3.38 -4.06 0.68
CA PHE A 111 2.95 -3.52 -0.61
C PHE A 111 2.11 -2.25 -0.41
N ALA A 112 2.03 -1.40 -1.43
CA ALA A 112 1.09 -0.29 -1.45
C ALA A 112 -0.34 -0.83 -1.62
N SER A 113 -1.33 -0.03 -1.26
CA SER A 113 -2.73 -0.33 -1.60
C SER A 113 -2.90 -0.34 -3.13
N GLY A 114 -3.44 -1.42 -3.68
CA GLY A 114 -3.57 -1.62 -5.12
C GLY A 114 -3.48 -3.07 -5.56
N VAL A 115 -3.06 -3.26 -6.82
CA VAL A 115 -2.93 -4.58 -7.44
C VAL A 115 -1.46 -4.96 -7.54
N VAL A 116 -1.15 -6.18 -7.12
CA VAL A 116 0.17 -6.81 -7.25
C VAL A 116 0.06 -7.94 -8.28
N ALA A 117 0.86 -7.91 -9.33
CA ALA A 117 0.94 -8.96 -10.33
C ALA A 117 2.11 -9.90 -10.03
N VAL A 118 1.89 -11.22 -10.07
CA VAL A 118 2.91 -12.22 -9.74
C VAL A 118 3.35 -12.96 -11.00
N HIS A 119 4.63 -12.81 -11.35
CA HIS A 119 5.23 -13.42 -12.53
C HIS A 119 6.30 -14.44 -12.17
N LEU A 120 6.54 -15.38 -13.08
CA LEU A 120 7.60 -16.38 -13.01
C LEU A 120 8.87 -15.88 -13.72
N ASP A 121 10.00 -15.91 -13.01
CA ASP A 121 11.40 -15.63 -13.40
C ASP A 121 11.72 -14.23 -13.93
N THR A 122 10.84 -13.62 -14.71
CA THR A 122 11.05 -12.28 -15.29
C THR A 122 9.81 -11.40 -15.09
N PRO A 123 9.95 -10.07 -15.05
CA PRO A 123 8.81 -9.16 -14.85
C PRO A 123 7.72 -9.25 -15.93
N THR A 124 8.04 -9.85 -17.08
CA THR A 124 7.11 -10.07 -18.20
C THR A 124 6.94 -11.56 -18.50
N GLY A 125 7.31 -12.42 -17.55
CA GLY A 125 7.25 -13.87 -17.68
C GLY A 125 5.83 -14.41 -17.59
N LEU A 126 5.69 -15.69 -17.24
CA LEU A 126 4.37 -16.26 -17.04
C LEU A 126 3.66 -15.56 -15.87
N LEU A 127 2.51 -14.94 -16.13
CA LEU A 127 1.64 -14.37 -15.10
C LEU A 127 0.89 -15.51 -14.37
N LEU A 128 1.15 -15.66 -13.08
CA LEU A 128 0.51 -16.68 -12.23
C LEU A 128 -0.80 -16.17 -11.61
N GLY A 129 -0.93 -14.85 -11.46
CA GLY A 129 -2.14 -14.23 -10.94
C GLY A 129 -1.91 -12.79 -10.48
N THR A 130 -2.99 -12.19 -10.03
CA THR A 130 -2.99 -10.87 -9.40
C THR A 130 -3.59 -10.96 -8.00
N ALA A 131 -3.06 -10.16 -7.08
CA ALA A 131 -3.59 -10.00 -5.73
C ALA A 131 -3.99 -8.55 -5.50
N SER A 132 -5.08 -8.33 -4.77
CA SER A 132 -5.43 -7.00 -4.26
C SER A 132 -4.92 -6.87 -2.83
N THR A 133 -4.17 -5.82 -2.55
CA THR A 133 -3.66 -5.54 -1.21
C THR A 133 -4.74 -4.90 -0.34
N GLN A 134 -4.73 -5.29 0.93
CA GLN A 134 -5.53 -4.70 1.98
C GLN A 134 -4.94 -3.33 2.38
N ALA A 135 -5.68 -2.58 3.19
CA ALA A 135 -5.25 -1.25 3.66
C ALA A 135 -3.93 -1.28 4.46
N ASP A 136 -3.58 -2.42 5.05
CA ASP A 136 -2.32 -2.64 5.77
C ASP A 136 -1.15 -3.05 4.86
N GLY A 137 -1.37 -3.11 3.54
CA GLY A 137 -0.36 -3.51 2.56
C GLY A 137 -0.10 -5.01 2.50
N SER A 138 -0.96 -5.83 3.12
CA SER A 138 -0.92 -7.29 3.04
C SER A 138 -1.84 -7.83 1.94
N PHE A 139 -1.57 -9.01 1.42
CA PHE A 139 -2.51 -9.77 0.63
C PHE A 139 -2.36 -11.26 0.89
N CYS A 140 -3.39 -12.01 0.55
CA CYS A 140 -3.31 -13.45 0.48
C CYS A 140 -4.22 -13.97 -0.61
N GLN A 141 -3.63 -14.64 -1.58
CA GLN A 141 -4.29 -14.91 -2.83
C GLN A 141 -3.95 -16.31 -3.32
N GLN A 142 -4.97 -17.00 -3.83
CA GLN A 142 -4.77 -18.22 -4.59
C GLN A 142 -4.16 -17.84 -5.93
N MET A 143 -2.96 -18.34 -6.18
CA MET A 143 -2.26 -18.25 -7.46
C MET A 143 -2.55 -19.48 -8.30
N ASN A 144 -2.49 -19.30 -9.61
CA ASN A 144 -2.49 -20.44 -10.52
C ASN A 144 -1.17 -21.20 -10.36
N GLY A 145 -1.23 -22.51 -10.58
CA GLY A 145 -0.03 -23.33 -10.71
C GLY A 145 0.74 -22.98 -11.98
N VAL A 146 1.92 -23.55 -12.12
CA VAL A 146 2.69 -23.46 -13.35
C VAL A 146 2.43 -24.69 -14.24
N PRO A 147 2.54 -24.59 -15.57
CA PRO A 147 2.52 -25.76 -16.45
C PRO A 147 3.61 -26.77 -16.12
N ASN A 148 3.42 -28.05 -16.48
CA ASN A 148 4.41 -29.11 -16.25
C ASN A 148 5.78 -28.83 -16.90
N SER A 149 5.83 -28.02 -17.96
CA SER A 149 7.07 -27.58 -18.60
C SER A 149 7.91 -26.62 -17.74
N GLN A 150 7.36 -26.11 -16.64
CA GLN A 150 8.01 -25.23 -15.68
C GLN A 150 8.37 -25.98 -14.38
N ALA A 151 8.61 -27.29 -14.46
CA ALA A 151 9.19 -28.03 -13.35
C ALA A 151 10.66 -27.62 -13.18
N GLY A 152 11.09 -27.40 -11.94
CA GLY A 152 12.44 -26.96 -11.60
C GLY A 152 12.46 -25.81 -10.61
N LYS A 153 13.63 -25.16 -10.51
CA LYS A 153 13.84 -23.99 -9.65
C LYS A 153 13.47 -22.73 -10.41
N HIS A 154 12.70 -21.86 -9.76
CA HIS A 154 12.22 -20.60 -10.32
C HIS A 154 12.26 -19.48 -9.29
N ILE A 155 12.01 -18.26 -9.75
CA ILE A 155 11.82 -17.09 -8.92
C ILE A 155 10.40 -16.56 -9.13
N LEU A 156 9.64 -16.38 -8.06
CA LEU A 156 8.41 -15.60 -8.11
C LEU A 156 8.75 -14.13 -7.93
N LEU A 157 8.19 -13.27 -8.79
CA LEU A 157 8.35 -11.83 -8.76
C LEU A 157 6.99 -11.17 -8.53
N ALA A 158 6.87 -10.38 -7.47
CA ALA A 158 5.72 -9.48 -7.31
C ALA A 158 6.03 -8.10 -7.88
N ILE A 159 5.15 -7.67 -8.76
CA ILE A 159 5.24 -6.40 -9.49
C ILE A 159 4.09 -5.52 -9.04
N GLU A 160 4.44 -4.33 -8.59
CA GLU A 160 3.52 -3.27 -8.24
C GLU A 160 4.00 -1.99 -8.91
N ASN A 161 3.10 -1.26 -9.59
CA ASN A 161 3.44 -0.03 -10.31
C ASN A 161 4.62 -0.21 -11.29
N ASN A 162 4.65 -1.34 -12.01
CA ASN A 162 5.71 -1.74 -12.96
C ASN A 162 7.12 -1.92 -12.36
N ALA A 163 7.24 -2.03 -11.03
CA ALA A 163 8.50 -2.31 -10.35
C ALA A 163 8.43 -3.64 -9.60
N VAL A 164 9.51 -4.42 -9.65
CA VAL A 164 9.66 -5.61 -8.78
C VAL A 164 9.82 -5.14 -7.34
N ARG A 165 8.90 -5.55 -6.46
CA ARG A 165 8.89 -5.16 -5.05
C ARG A 165 9.36 -6.28 -4.12
N ALA A 166 9.11 -7.52 -4.50
CA ALA A 166 9.49 -8.70 -3.76
C ALA A 166 9.85 -9.83 -4.74
N GLN A 167 10.74 -10.72 -4.29
CA GLN A 167 11.04 -11.94 -5.02
C GLN A 167 11.36 -13.08 -4.06
N ILE A 168 10.94 -14.29 -4.40
CA ILE A 168 11.27 -15.49 -3.63
C ILE A 168 11.67 -16.65 -4.54
N PRO A 169 12.71 -17.42 -4.19
CA PRO A 169 13.01 -18.67 -4.86
C PRO A 169 11.96 -19.73 -4.50
N VAL A 170 11.53 -20.50 -5.49
CA VAL A 170 10.60 -21.63 -5.32
C VAL A 170 11.05 -22.80 -6.18
N SER A 171 10.54 -23.99 -5.88
CA SER A 171 10.68 -25.16 -6.75
C SER A 171 9.30 -25.69 -7.14
N PHE A 172 9.11 -25.97 -8.42
CA PHE A 172 7.94 -26.69 -8.87
C PHE A 172 8.35 -28.11 -9.24
N VAL A 173 7.64 -29.10 -8.71
CA VAL A 173 7.95 -30.52 -8.96
C VAL A 173 6.91 -31.13 -9.88
N SER A 174 7.33 -31.99 -10.79
CA SER A 174 6.38 -32.74 -11.62
C SER A 174 5.53 -33.66 -10.73
N PRO A 175 4.22 -33.81 -11.02
CA PRO A 175 3.38 -34.78 -10.34
C PRO A 175 3.99 -36.18 -10.43
N SER A 176 3.95 -36.92 -9.33
CA SER A 176 4.38 -38.32 -9.34
C SER A 176 3.35 -39.13 -10.13
N VAL A 177 3.72 -39.58 -11.32
CA VAL A 177 2.90 -40.52 -12.10
C VAL A 177 3.11 -41.91 -11.51
N ILE A 178 2.20 -42.35 -10.64
CA ILE A 178 2.19 -43.73 -10.16
C ILE A 178 1.79 -44.60 -11.35
N HIS A 179 2.72 -45.43 -11.83
CA HIS A 179 2.44 -46.48 -12.83
C HIS A 179 2.03 -47.77 -12.12
#